data_AF-A0A350INI2-F1
#
_entry.id   AF-A0A350INI2-F1
#
_cell.length_a   1.000
_cell.length_b   1.000
_cell.length_c   1.000
_cell.angle_alpha   90.00
_cell.angle_beta   90.00
_cell.angle_gamma   90.00
#
_symmetry.space_group_name_H-M   'P 1'
#
loop_
_entity.id
_entity.type
_entity.pdbx_description
1 polymer ?
#
loop_
_entity_poly.entity_id
_entity_poly.type
_entity_poly.pdbx_seq_one_letter_code
_entity_poly.pdbx_strand_id
1 'polypeptide(L)'
;MKIKMKMNNKVQKSLLIAFAIISLFFGRAYSQTSDILDKQAIIDSLTTIDPEIKKYFPRWKICEPDLQIQIYHSFAASNYSRDLLDQQSIEVLAAPREYDDEVFQILSITCGKASMNAVEIESQFGDILTGFLSGNYKYSGKERGTVQNIPKRDYCYTDIPIEIPLTQSQAAAIVNYLQPTNVNQAFTLSLFEQSIKIGETGFWLRSTIGNDEIGYPYWYAGENKIVLQRPLYVNKDTRTSRAIPYLINAYIGGAYRTSSGIDPGTMFSWIPKRTLNNAKDGKLVAGIDFNMPFKPELGVSLRAEVPMSDLKEDYTIELEKYGYIIPSQQVDNGRIDSVAPILRTSGILSLYYNWWLNPQNPENYIRFDVGMTYSDVREFALVKSLGEGGAYIYSLSKYKSGLKLYKPNEFGDWVYMKIDYRNQAAFPFGVSVQYSNQILLGDVWIPIFGNWLYIEAKYSTPLRPLRPYEIRNFFMISPILRLTI
;
A
#
# COMPACT_ATOMS: atom_id res chain seq x y z
N MET A 1 -43.50 2.39 4.44
CA MET A 1 -43.61 1.30 3.45
C MET A 1 -42.36 0.44 3.54
N LYS A 2 -42.42 -0.73 4.21
CA LYS A 2 -41.26 -1.64 4.36
C LYS A 2 -41.09 -2.46 3.07
N ILE A 3 -40.13 -2.09 2.22
CA ILE A 3 -39.79 -2.86 1.03
C ILE A 3 -38.90 -4.02 1.47
N LYS A 4 -39.48 -5.24 1.54
CA LYS A 4 -38.70 -6.49 1.64
C LYS A 4 -38.03 -6.72 0.29
N MET A 5 -36.74 -6.41 0.18
CA MET A 5 -35.90 -6.88 -0.94
C MET A 5 -35.82 -8.41 -0.88
N LYS A 6 -36.47 -9.08 -1.84
CA LYS A 6 -36.28 -10.51 -2.10
C LYS A 6 -35.02 -10.64 -2.97
N MET A 7 -33.86 -10.82 -2.34
CA MET A 7 -32.66 -11.24 -3.08
C MET A 7 -32.88 -12.64 -3.65
N ASN A 8 -32.39 -12.85 -4.87
CA ASN A 8 -32.40 -14.15 -5.54
C ASN A 8 -31.54 -15.14 -4.74
N ASN A 9 -32.11 -16.29 -4.36
CA ASN A 9 -31.45 -17.34 -3.58
C ASN A 9 -30.12 -17.82 -4.18
N LYS A 10 -29.92 -17.69 -5.50
CA LYS A 10 -28.62 -18.00 -6.14
C LYS A 10 -27.55 -16.95 -5.80
N VAL A 11 -27.89 -15.67 -5.82
CA VAL A 11 -26.96 -14.56 -5.51
C VAL A 11 -26.60 -14.57 -4.02
N GLN A 12 -27.56 -14.87 -3.15
CA GLN A 12 -27.32 -14.99 -1.71
C GLN A 12 -26.41 -16.19 -1.39
N LYS A 13 -26.58 -17.32 -2.10
CA LYS A 13 -25.68 -18.47 -2.00
C LYS A 13 -24.29 -18.19 -2.57
N SER A 14 -24.18 -17.49 -3.70
CA SER A 14 -22.88 -17.09 -4.27
C SER A 14 -22.11 -16.12 -3.38
N LEU A 15 -22.79 -15.17 -2.73
CA LEU A 15 -22.20 -14.26 -1.74
C LEU A 15 -21.77 -14.99 -0.47
N LEU A 16 -22.56 -15.94 0.02
CA LEU A 16 -22.21 -16.78 1.17
C LEU A 16 -21.02 -17.70 0.86
N ILE A 17 -20.95 -18.25 -0.35
CA ILE A 17 -19.81 -19.09 -0.79
C ILE A 17 -18.57 -18.23 -0.99
N ALA A 18 -18.68 -17.03 -1.56
CA ALA A 18 -17.57 -16.09 -1.66
C ALA A 18 -17.07 -15.65 -0.28
N PHE A 19 -17.97 -15.35 0.66
CA PHE A 19 -17.61 -15.02 2.04
C PHE A 19 -17.01 -16.22 2.79
N ALA A 20 -17.51 -17.43 2.55
CA ALA A 20 -16.96 -18.67 3.10
C ALA A 20 -15.56 -18.99 2.54
N ILE A 21 -15.34 -18.81 1.24
CA ILE A 21 -14.03 -19.00 0.60
C ILE A 21 -13.04 -17.93 1.08
N ILE A 22 -13.47 -16.68 1.22
CA ILE A 22 -12.67 -15.61 1.83
C ILE A 22 -12.32 -15.97 3.28
N SER A 23 -13.28 -16.45 4.09
CA SER A 23 -13.00 -16.89 5.47
C SER A 23 -12.10 -18.13 5.55
N LEU A 24 -12.09 -19.00 4.53
CA LEU A 24 -11.19 -20.16 4.46
C LEU A 24 -9.77 -19.79 4.05
N PHE A 25 -9.56 -18.69 3.31
CA PHE A 25 -8.23 -18.16 2.98
C PHE A 25 -7.68 -17.22 4.07
N PHE A 26 -8.53 -16.55 4.86
CA PHE A 26 -8.11 -15.78 6.05
C PHE A 26 -8.01 -16.65 7.33
N GLY A 27 -8.60 -17.85 7.35
CA GLY A 27 -8.67 -18.75 8.52
C GLY A 27 -7.42 -19.58 8.79
N ARG A 28 -6.34 -19.39 8.03
CA ARG A 28 -4.99 -19.89 8.38
C ARG A 28 -3.99 -18.74 8.49
N ALA A 29 -4.37 -17.69 9.21
CA ALA A 29 -3.37 -17.00 10.01
C ALA A 29 -2.78 -18.05 10.96
N TYR A 30 -1.46 -18.17 10.97
CA TYR A 30 -0.72 -19.01 11.92
C TYR A 30 -1.29 -18.77 13.32
N SER A 31 -2.04 -19.75 13.85
CA SER A 31 -2.23 -19.89 15.28
C SER A 31 -0.87 -20.32 15.81
N GLN A 32 0.01 -19.35 16.04
CA GLN A 32 0.96 -19.50 17.12
C GLN A 32 0.09 -19.53 18.36
N THR A 33 -0.04 -20.73 18.90
CA THR A 33 -0.42 -20.94 20.29
C THR A 33 0.21 -19.83 21.10
N SER A 34 -0.64 -19.05 21.78
CA SER A 34 -0.19 -18.31 22.95
C SER A 34 0.24 -19.36 23.94
N ASP A 35 1.48 -19.84 23.79
CA ASP A 35 2.25 -20.25 24.94
C ASP A 35 2.19 -19.03 25.83
N ILE A 36 1.46 -19.18 26.93
CA ILE A 36 1.65 -18.36 28.10
C ILE A 36 3.10 -18.64 28.45
N LEU A 37 4.00 -17.85 27.86
CA LEU A 37 5.41 -17.87 28.14
C LEU A 37 5.47 -17.50 29.62
N ASP A 38 5.64 -18.53 30.43
CA ASP A 38 5.90 -18.41 31.84
C ASP A 38 7.15 -17.55 31.97
N LYS A 39 6.97 -16.27 32.34
CA LYS A 39 8.07 -15.29 32.45
C LYS A 39 9.16 -15.84 33.38
N GLN A 40 8.79 -16.70 34.33
CA GLN A 40 9.70 -17.40 35.21
C GLN A 40 10.56 -18.45 34.47
N ALA A 41 9.97 -19.20 33.53
CA ALA A 41 10.69 -20.20 32.75
C ALA A 41 11.68 -19.60 31.73
N ILE A 42 11.43 -18.39 31.22
CA ILE A 42 12.42 -17.65 30.40
C ILE A 42 13.57 -17.15 31.26
N ILE A 43 13.28 -16.63 32.45
CA ILE A 43 14.29 -16.11 33.38
C ILE A 43 15.19 -17.26 33.87
N ASP A 44 14.63 -18.44 34.14
CA ASP A 44 15.38 -19.63 34.54
C ASP A 44 16.17 -20.26 33.37
N SER A 45 15.78 -20.02 32.12
CA SER A 45 16.48 -20.51 30.90
C SER A 45 17.65 -19.64 30.45
N LEU A 46 17.89 -18.47 31.07
CA LEU A 46 18.90 -17.50 30.65
C LEU A 46 20.17 -17.55 31.51
N THR A 47 20.67 -18.74 31.86
CA THR A 47 21.92 -18.85 32.63
C THR A 47 23.15 -18.33 31.89
N THR A 48 23.07 -18.13 30.56
CA THR A 48 24.05 -17.36 29.77
C THR A 48 23.37 -16.69 28.59
N ILE A 49 23.28 -15.36 28.57
CA ILE A 49 22.82 -14.61 27.38
C ILE A 49 23.84 -14.82 26.25
N ASP A 50 23.39 -15.27 25.08
CA ASP A 50 24.21 -15.51 23.90
C ASP A 50 25.02 -14.23 23.54
N PRO A 51 26.35 -14.33 23.34
CA PRO A 51 27.20 -13.19 22.96
C PRO A 51 26.74 -12.40 21.74
N GLU A 52 26.08 -13.04 20.77
CA GLU A 52 25.51 -12.36 19.61
C GLU A 52 24.25 -11.56 19.99
N ILE A 53 23.45 -12.08 20.93
CA ILE A 53 22.24 -11.40 21.41
C ILE A 53 22.60 -10.21 22.31
N LYS A 54 23.68 -10.29 23.10
CA LYS A 54 24.15 -9.21 23.98
C LYS A 54 24.34 -7.89 23.25
N LYS A 55 24.69 -7.91 21.96
CA LYS A 55 24.96 -6.72 21.15
C LYS A 55 23.74 -5.80 20.97
N TYR A 56 22.54 -6.35 21.14
CA TYR A 56 21.26 -5.66 20.95
C TYR A 56 20.69 -5.00 22.21
N PHE A 57 21.25 -5.30 23.37
CA PHE A 57 20.77 -4.78 24.66
C PHE A 57 21.59 -3.56 25.10
N PRO A 58 20.98 -2.62 25.84
CA PRO A 58 21.71 -1.53 26.49
C PRO A 58 22.86 -2.05 27.35
N ARG A 59 24.08 -1.56 27.08
CA ARG A 59 25.29 -1.95 27.79
C ARG A 59 26.16 -0.74 28.08
N TRP A 60 26.80 -0.73 29.24
CA TRP A 60 27.74 0.33 29.59
C TRP A 60 28.87 -0.21 30.44
N LYS A 61 30.03 0.46 30.36
CA LYS A 61 31.17 0.23 31.24
C LYS A 61 31.16 1.23 32.37
N ILE A 62 31.48 0.77 33.58
CA ILE A 62 31.58 1.62 34.76
C ILE A 62 33.01 2.16 34.85
N CYS A 63 33.18 3.49 34.91
CA CYS A 63 34.47 4.15 35.13
C CYS A 63 34.61 4.76 36.53
N GLU A 64 33.56 4.70 37.35
CA GLU A 64 33.54 5.24 38.71
C GLU A 64 34.32 4.34 39.69
N PRO A 65 35.43 4.79 40.31
CA PRO A 65 36.31 3.92 41.10
C PRO A 65 35.63 3.26 42.31
N ASP A 66 34.78 3.99 43.03
CA ASP A 66 34.08 3.46 44.22
C ASP A 66 33.07 2.36 43.83
N LEU A 67 32.31 2.54 42.75
CA LEU A 67 31.43 1.48 42.22
C LEU A 67 32.23 0.28 41.72
N GLN A 68 33.37 0.49 41.04
CA GLN A 68 34.22 -0.62 40.60
C GLN A 68 34.71 -1.47 41.76
N ILE A 69 35.11 -0.83 42.87
CA ILE A 69 35.55 -1.51 44.10
C ILE A 69 34.39 -2.31 44.72
N GLN A 70 33.21 -1.70 44.85
CA GLN A 70 32.03 -2.37 45.45
C GLN A 70 31.59 -3.59 44.64
N ILE A 71 31.58 -3.48 43.31
CA ILE A 71 31.24 -4.59 42.41
C ILE A 71 32.30 -5.69 42.49
N TYR A 72 33.59 -5.34 42.40
CA TYR A 72 34.68 -6.31 42.51
C TYR A 72 34.62 -7.10 43.83
N HIS A 73 34.38 -6.42 44.96
CA HIS A 73 34.22 -7.09 46.24
C HIS A 73 33.00 -8.00 46.29
N SER A 74 31.90 -7.64 45.64
CA SER A 74 30.70 -8.49 45.55
C SER A 74 30.98 -9.79 44.79
N PHE A 75 31.75 -9.71 43.69
CA PHE A 75 32.23 -10.89 42.97
C PHE A 75 33.20 -11.75 43.80
N ALA A 76 34.15 -11.11 44.50
CA ALA A 76 35.10 -11.82 45.34
C ALA A 76 34.43 -12.52 46.55
N ALA A 77 33.39 -11.88 47.13
CA ALA A 77 32.60 -12.46 48.22
C ALA A 77 31.77 -13.67 47.76
N SER A 78 31.39 -13.70 46.49
CA SER A 78 30.60 -14.76 45.86
C SER A 78 31.46 -15.96 45.38
N ASN A 79 32.69 -16.10 45.87
CA ASN A 79 33.63 -17.19 45.53
C ASN A 79 34.07 -17.29 44.06
N TYR A 80 33.96 -16.22 43.26
CA TYR A 80 34.56 -16.22 41.91
C TYR A 80 36.09 -16.19 42.02
N SER A 81 36.77 -16.94 41.14
CA SER A 81 38.24 -16.98 41.12
C SER A 81 38.82 -15.59 40.83
N ARG A 82 39.74 -15.14 41.69
CA ARG A 82 40.41 -13.83 41.55
C ARG A 82 41.15 -13.68 40.21
N ASP A 83 41.58 -14.79 39.62
CA ASP A 83 42.28 -14.80 38.32
C ASP A 83 41.36 -14.45 37.13
N LEU A 84 40.04 -14.51 37.34
CA LEU A 84 39.03 -14.18 36.33
C LEU A 84 38.44 -12.78 36.51
N LEU A 85 38.70 -12.12 37.64
CA LEU A 85 38.14 -10.82 37.98
C LEU A 85 39.07 -9.70 37.54
N ASP A 86 38.49 -8.68 36.92
CA ASP A 86 39.20 -7.45 36.56
C ASP A 86 38.35 -6.25 36.96
N GLN A 87 38.87 -5.47 37.93
CA GLN A 87 38.22 -4.28 38.47
C GLN A 87 38.05 -3.17 37.41
N GLN A 88 38.93 -3.11 36.40
CA GLN A 88 38.87 -2.08 35.35
C GLN A 88 37.93 -2.48 34.20
N SER A 89 37.55 -3.76 34.11
CA SER A 89 36.68 -4.28 33.06
C SER A 89 35.33 -4.71 33.64
N ILE A 90 34.54 -3.73 34.08
CA ILE A 90 33.17 -3.95 34.55
C ILE A 90 32.16 -3.46 33.51
N GLU A 91 31.32 -4.37 33.03
CA GLU A 91 30.26 -4.12 32.06
C GLU A 91 28.90 -4.52 32.64
N VAL A 92 27.91 -3.64 32.47
CA VAL A 92 26.54 -3.89 32.89
C VAL A 92 25.66 -4.04 31.66
N LEU A 93 24.84 -5.09 31.67
CA LEU A 93 23.83 -5.38 30.66
C LEU A 93 22.45 -5.19 31.27
N ALA A 94 21.60 -4.40 30.61
CA ALA A 94 20.24 -4.17 31.07
C ALA A 94 19.21 -4.44 29.98
N ALA A 95 17.95 -4.63 30.39
CA ALA A 95 16.82 -4.65 29.47
C ALA A 95 16.60 -3.26 28.85
N PRO A 96 16.12 -3.19 27.60
CA PRO A 96 15.63 -1.94 27.03
C PRO A 96 14.45 -1.42 27.87
N ARG A 97 14.42 -0.10 28.08
CA ARG A 97 13.32 0.59 28.77
C ARG A 97 12.27 1.03 27.73
N GLU A 98 11.00 1.01 28.10
CA GLU A 98 9.91 1.47 27.22
C GLU A 98 9.85 3.00 27.21
N TYR A 99 10.16 3.62 28.35
CA TYR A 99 10.20 5.08 28.51
C TYR A 99 11.50 5.54 29.21
N ASP A 100 11.94 6.77 28.90
CA ASP A 100 13.21 7.33 29.42
C ASP A 100 13.21 7.54 30.95
N ASP A 101 12.03 7.65 31.55
CA ASP A 101 11.76 7.85 32.98
C ASP A 101 11.59 6.54 33.77
N GLU A 102 11.85 5.38 33.15
CA GLU A 102 11.87 4.09 33.85
C GLU A 102 13.27 3.73 34.39
N VAL A 103 13.35 2.86 35.39
CA VAL A 103 14.64 2.32 35.87
C VAL A 103 15.13 1.21 34.96
N PHE A 104 16.45 1.09 34.77
CA PHE A 104 17.00 -0.04 34.01
C PHE A 104 16.85 -1.34 34.80
N GLN A 105 16.24 -2.36 34.20
CA GLN A 105 16.28 -3.71 34.75
C GLN A 105 17.61 -4.38 34.39
N ILE A 106 18.46 -4.62 35.39
CA ILE A 106 19.78 -5.22 35.20
C ILE A 106 19.62 -6.71 34.91
N LEU A 107 20.18 -7.18 33.79
CA LEU A 107 20.11 -8.58 33.37
C LEU A 107 21.37 -9.37 33.73
N SER A 108 22.54 -8.74 33.60
CA SER A 108 23.81 -9.34 34.00
C SER A 108 24.87 -8.27 34.25
N ILE A 109 25.84 -8.59 35.11
CA ILE A 109 27.03 -7.78 35.36
C ILE A 109 28.24 -8.65 35.05
N THR A 110 29.20 -8.13 34.30
CA THR A 110 30.46 -8.81 33.99
C THR A 110 31.61 -8.07 34.67
N CYS A 111 32.52 -8.79 35.34
CA CYS A 111 33.76 -8.29 35.92
C CYS A 111 34.93 -9.12 35.40
N GLY A 112 35.69 -8.58 34.44
CA GLY A 112 36.70 -9.32 33.70
C GLY A 112 36.09 -10.43 32.84
N LYS A 113 36.43 -11.70 33.16
CA LYS A 113 35.89 -12.90 32.50
C LYS A 113 34.72 -13.53 33.26
N ALA A 114 34.46 -13.10 34.50
CA ALA A 114 33.35 -13.59 35.30
C ALA A 114 32.08 -12.78 35.02
N SER A 115 30.91 -13.44 35.05
CA SER A 115 29.61 -12.80 34.88
C SER A 115 28.64 -13.31 35.96
N MET A 116 27.83 -12.40 36.48
CA MET A 116 26.67 -12.71 37.32
C MET A 116 25.38 -12.47 36.54
N ASN A 117 24.40 -13.36 36.68
CA ASN A 117 23.05 -13.20 36.12
C ASN A 117 22.12 -12.41 37.08
N ALA A 118 20.90 -12.10 36.65
CA ALA A 118 19.94 -11.31 37.44
C ALA A 118 19.67 -11.91 38.84
N VAL A 119 19.56 -13.24 38.95
CA VAL A 119 19.29 -13.94 40.22
C VAL A 119 20.50 -13.82 41.16
N GLU A 120 21.71 -14.01 40.64
CA GLU A 120 22.95 -13.84 41.40
C GLU A 120 23.13 -12.40 41.86
N ILE A 121 22.80 -11.42 41.00
CA ILE A 121 22.83 -9.99 41.35
C ILE A 121 21.88 -9.70 42.49
N GLU A 122 20.61 -10.13 42.42
CA GLU A 122 19.64 -9.92 43.49
C GLU A 122 20.09 -10.54 44.83
N SER A 123 20.79 -11.69 44.78
CA SER A 123 21.25 -12.37 46.00
C SER A 123 22.52 -11.76 46.61
N GLN A 124 23.40 -11.16 45.80
CA GLN A 124 24.74 -10.71 46.22
C GLN A 124 24.87 -9.18 46.28
N PHE A 125 24.06 -8.46 45.52
CA PHE A 125 24.07 -7.00 45.48
C PHE A 125 22.91 -6.51 46.34
N GLY A 126 23.20 -5.67 47.33
CA GLY A 126 22.15 -5.01 48.11
C GLY A 126 21.33 -4.04 47.25
N ASP A 127 20.09 -3.77 47.67
CA ASP A 127 19.14 -2.87 46.98
C ASP A 127 19.76 -1.52 46.59
N ILE A 128 20.62 -0.98 47.46
CA ILE A 128 21.30 0.31 47.25
C ILE A 128 22.23 0.24 46.03
N LEU A 129 23.04 -0.82 45.90
CA LEU A 129 23.99 -0.95 44.80
C LEU A 129 23.25 -1.19 43.47
N THR A 130 22.25 -2.07 43.46
CA THR A 130 21.39 -2.31 42.30
C THR A 130 20.62 -1.05 41.90
N GLY A 131 20.16 -0.27 42.88
CA GLY A 131 19.47 0.99 42.66
C GLY A 131 20.38 2.10 42.13
N PHE A 132 21.68 2.13 42.48
CA PHE A 132 22.64 3.01 41.80
C PHE A 132 22.82 2.61 40.33
N LEU A 133 23.05 1.33 40.06
CA LEU A 133 23.31 0.82 38.71
C LEU A 133 22.11 1.00 37.76
N SER A 134 20.90 0.80 38.27
CA SER A 134 19.66 0.99 37.50
C SER A 134 19.27 2.45 37.27
N GLY A 135 19.91 3.40 37.97
CA GLY A 135 19.59 4.82 37.94
C GLY A 135 18.42 5.23 38.86
N ASN A 136 17.96 4.33 39.73
CA ASN A 136 16.87 4.58 40.69
C ASN A 136 17.31 5.48 41.86
N TYR A 137 18.54 5.30 42.35
CA TYR A 137 19.10 6.06 43.47
C TYR A 137 20.12 7.11 43.00
N LYS A 138 20.20 8.24 43.71
CA LYS A 138 21.25 9.25 43.49
C LYS A 138 22.59 8.70 43.94
N TYR A 139 23.56 8.66 43.05
CA TYR A 139 24.93 8.32 43.40
C TYR A 139 25.73 9.55 43.86
N SER A 140 25.49 10.71 43.25
CA SER A 140 26.26 11.94 43.47
C SER A 140 25.59 12.92 44.44
N GLY A 141 26.41 13.67 45.20
CA GLY A 141 25.96 14.77 46.05
C GLY A 141 25.56 14.38 47.48
N LYS A 142 24.94 15.32 48.21
CA LYS A 142 24.60 15.18 49.64
C LYS A 142 23.44 14.21 49.91
N GLU A 143 22.65 13.90 48.90
CA GLU A 143 21.47 13.03 48.97
C GLU A 143 21.75 11.62 48.41
N ARG A 144 23.01 11.19 48.43
CA ARG A 144 23.41 9.86 47.95
C ARG A 144 22.59 8.76 48.64
N GLY A 145 22.05 7.83 47.86
CA GLY A 145 21.21 6.72 48.35
C GLY A 145 19.71 7.04 48.44
N THR A 146 19.27 8.24 48.08
CA THR A 146 17.84 8.58 48.00
C THR A 146 17.27 8.33 46.60
N VAL A 147 15.96 8.06 46.51
CA VAL A 147 15.26 7.81 45.23
C VAL A 147 15.28 9.07 44.36
N GLN A 148 15.52 8.89 43.06
CA GLN A 148 15.46 9.96 42.07
C GLN A 148 14.03 10.18 41.57
N ASN A 149 13.63 11.45 41.39
CA ASN A 149 12.34 11.78 40.76
C ASN A 149 12.29 11.39 39.28
N ILE A 150 13.44 11.43 38.60
CA ILE A 150 13.60 10.99 37.22
C ILE A 150 14.79 10.03 37.22
N PRO A 151 14.60 8.73 36.95
CA PRO A 151 15.66 7.74 36.91
C PRO A 151 16.77 8.14 35.94
N LYS A 152 17.99 8.27 36.44
CA LYS A 152 19.18 8.55 35.63
C LYS A 152 20.44 8.04 36.33
N ARG A 153 21.40 7.59 35.53
CA ARG A 153 22.74 7.23 36.02
C ARG A 153 23.54 8.53 36.20
N ASP A 154 23.91 8.86 37.44
CA ASP A 154 24.64 10.07 37.81
C ASP A 154 26.07 9.79 38.34
N TYR A 155 26.65 8.67 37.91
CA TYR A 155 28.04 8.26 38.15
C TYR A 155 28.86 8.22 36.84
N CYS A 156 30.17 8.03 36.91
CA CYS A 156 30.99 7.86 35.70
C CYS A 156 30.69 6.53 34.97
N TYR A 157 30.20 6.61 33.73
CA TYR A 157 30.05 5.46 32.83
C TYR A 157 30.34 5.82 31.36
N THR A 158 30.62 4.80 30.57
CA THR A 158 30.75 4.89 29.10
C THR A 158 29.75 3.94 28.46
N ASP A 159 28.77 4.47 27.73
CA ASP A 159 27.83 3.63 26.98
C ASP A 159 28.55 2.86 25.86
N ILE A 160 28.19 1.59 25.72
CA ILE A 160 28.56 0.78 24.56
C ILE A 160 27.38 0.91 23.59
N PRO A 161 27.59 1.44 22.36
CA PRO A 161 26.51 1.60 21.42
C PRO A 161 25.89 0.23 21.09
N ILE A 162 24.56 0.17 21.13
CA ILE A 162 23.82 -1.00 20.66
C ILE A 162 24.10 -1.20 19.18
N GLU A 163 24.44 -2.43 18.78
CA GLU A 163 24.45 -2.77 17.37
C GLU A 163 23.00 -2.91 16.94
N ILE A 164 22.44 -1.86 16.34
CA ILE A 164 21.14 -1.98 15.69
C ILE A 164 21.36 -2.99 14.57
N PRO A 165 20.66 -4.14 14.55
CA PRO A 165 20.74 -5.03 13.41
C PRO A 165 20.39 -4.17 12.19
N LEU A 166 21.10 -4.32 11.07
CA LEU A 166 20.69 -3.72 9.81
C LEU A 166 19.22 -4.10 9.62
N THR A 167 18.33 -3.16 9.90
CA THR A 167 16.93 -3.47 10.12
C THR A 167 16.39 -3.94 8.79
N GLN A 168 16.01 -5.21 8.71
CA GLN A 168 15.02 -5.65 7.73
C GLN A 168 13.77 -4.82 8.01
N SER A 169 13.60 -3.76 7.21
CA SER A 169 12.51 -2.78 7.17
C SER A 169 11.93 -2.35 8.52
N GLN A 170 12.35 -1.18 9.02
CA GLN A 170 11.30 -0.32 9.61
C GLN A 170 10.34 0.00 8.47
N ALA A 171 9.18 -0.66 8.41
CA ALA A 171 8.14 -0.35 7.44
C ALA A 171 7.83 1.15 7.59
N ALA A 172 8.27 1.97 6.63
CA ALA A 172 7.95 3.38 6.65
C ALA A 172 6.47 3.49 6.31
N ALA A 173 5.67 4.19 7.13
CA ALA A 173 4.28 4.48 6.79
C ALA A 173 4.25 5.19 5.44
N ILE A 174 3.84 4.50 4.38
CA ILE A 174 3.61 5.10 3.07
C ILE A 174 2.21 4.75 2.60
N VAL A 175 1.56 5.70 1.94
CA VAL A 175 0.23 5.45 1.38
C VAL A 175 0.33 4.44 0.23
N ASN A 176 1.24 4.64 -0.72
CA ASN A 176 1.38 3.78 -1.90
C ASN A 176 2.77 3.15 -1.98
N TYR A 177 2.85 1.82 -1.91
CA TYR A 177 4.11 1.08 -2.00
C TYR A 177 4.74 1.10 -3.41
N LEU A 178 3.90 1.06 -4.45
CA LEU A 178 4.33 1.16 -5.85
C LEU A 178 4.63 2.60 -6.27
N GLN A 179 4.20 3.59 -5.48
CA GLN A 179 4.53 5.01 -5.66
C GLN A 179 5.01 5.62 -4.32
N PRO A 180 6.19 5.21 -3.84
CA PRO A 180 6.68 5.59 -2.51
C PRO A 180 6.97 7.09 -2.41
N THR A 181 6.43 7.74 -1.38
CA THR A 181 6.67 9.15 -1.10
C THR A 181 7.98 9.42 -0.34
N ASN A 182 8.53 8.40 0.32
CA ASN A 182 9.67 8.48 1.24
C ASN A 182 11.05 8.24 0.60
N VAL A 183 11.13 8.12 -0.73
CA VAL A 183 12.39 7.92 -1.48
C VAL A 183 12.66 9.09 -2.42
N ASN A 184 13.89 9.30 -2.87
CA ASN A 184 14.22 10.45 -3.70
C ASN A 184 13.81 10.21 -5.16
N GLN A 185 14.06 9.02 -5.68
CA GLN A 185 13.57 8.63 -7.00
C GLN A 185 12.94 7.25 -6.94
N ALA A 186 11.92 7.06 -7.77
CA ALA A 186 11.24 5.79 -7.89
C ALA A 186 10.79 5.60 -9.32
N PHE A 187 10.95 4.38 -9.81
CA PHE A 187 10.49 3.94 -11.11
C PHE A 187 9.72 2.64 -10.93
N THR A 188 8.49 2.60 -11.43
CA THR A 188 7.64 1.40 -11.41
C THR A 188 7.14 1.15 -12.83
N LEU A 189 7.35 -0.06 -13.32
CA LEU A 189 7.02 -0.47 -14.68
C LEU A 189 6.23 -1.77 -14.67
N SER A 190 5.01 -1.73 -15.20
CA SER A 190 4.18 -2.88 -15.54
C SER A 190 3.49 -2.65 -16.90
N LEU A 191 2.81 -3.68 -17.39
CA LEU A 191 1.95 -3.58 -18.58
C LEU A 191 0.72 -2.69 -18.34
N PHE A 192 0.34 -2.47 -17.07
CA PHE A 192 -0.79 -1.61 -16.72
C PHE A 192 -0.36 -0.17 -16.50
N GLU A 193 0.81 0.04 -15.87
CA GLU A 193 1.29 1.38 -15.54
C GLU A 193 2.82 1.50 -15.63
N GLN A 194 3.29 2.62 -16.18
CA GLN A 194 4.65 3.12 -15.99
C GLN A 194 4.60 4.40 -15.17
N SER A 195 5.33 4.48 -14.07
CA SER A 195 5.39 5.67 -13.22
C SER A 195 6.81 6.02 -12.81
N ILE A 196 7.08 7.32 -12.76
CA ILE A 196 8.36 7.88 -12.34
C ILE A 196 8.16 9.03 -11.37
N LYS A 197 8.92 9.02 -10.27
CA LYS A 197 9.03 10.13 -9.32
C LYS A 197 10.16 11.07 -9.75
N ILE A 198 9.87 12.36 -9.78
CA ILE A 198 10.83 13.39 -10.21
C ILE A 198 11.51 14.01 -8.98
N GLY A 199 12.59 13.38 -8.52
CA GLY A 199 13.39 13.84 -7.39
C GLY A 199 12.58 14.01 -6.09
N GLU A 200 13.05 14.89 -5.21
CA GLU A 200 12.45 15.13 -3.88
C GLU A 200 11.14 15.95 -3.94
N THR A 201 10.74 16.40 -5.13
CA THR A 201 9.64 17.37 -5.31
C THR A 201 8.24 16.79 -5.07
N GLY A 202 8.12 15.46 -5.00
CA GLY A 202 6.84 14.76 -4.89
C GLY A 202 6.04 14.69 -6.19
N PHE A 203 6.60 15.18 -7.30
CA PHE A 203 5.98 15.08 -8.62
C PHE A 203 6.05 13.63 -9.13
N TRP A 204 4.96 13.20 -9.76
CA TRP A 204 4.90 11.91 -10.43
C TRP A 204 4.41 12.07 -11.86
N LEU A 205 5.10 11.43 -12.80
CA LEU A 205 4.61 11.24 -14.15
C LEU A 205 4.15 9.79 -14.30
N ARG A 206 2.93 9.59 -14.78
CA ARG A 206 2.30 8.29 -14.93
C ARG A 206 1.81 8.09 -16.34
N SER A 207 2.04 6.91 -16.88
CA SER A 207 1.50 6.41 -18.14
C SER A 207 0.71 5.15 -17.82
N THR A 208 -0.61 5.17 -18.01
CA THR A 208 -1.51 4.07 -17.65
C THR A 208 -2.20 3.53 -18.90
N ILE A 209 -2.30 2.21 -19.03
CA ILE A 209 -3.02 1.52 -20.10
C ILE A 209 -4.35 1.04 -19.52
N GLY A 210 -5.45 1.55 -20.06
CA GLY A 210 -6.81 1.23 -19.62
C GLY A 210 -7.44 2.27 -18.70
N ASN A 211 -8.59 1.88 -18.16
CA ASN A 211 -9.39 2.69 -17.25
C ASN A 211 -9.87 1.86 -16.06
N ASP A 212 -8.93 1.59 -15.15
CA ASP A 212 -9.18 0.83 -13.92
C ASP A 212 -10.27 1.50 -13.05
N GLU A 213 -10.30 2.84 -13.02
CA GLU A 213 -11.25 3.66 -12.26
C GLU A 213 -12.73 3.27 -12.52
N ILE A 214 -13.07 2.98 -13.77
CA ILE A 214 -14.42 2.55 -14.17
C ILE A 214 -14.53 1.03 -14.43
N GLY A 215 -13.51 0.26 -14.06
CA GLY A 215 -13.52 -1.21 -14.12
C GLY A 215 -13.06 -1.83 -15.45
N TYR A 216 -12.43 -1.07 -16.35
CA TYR A 216 -11.95 -1.56 -17.65
C TYR A 216 -10.42 -1.57 -17.73
N PRO A 217 -9.74 -2.61 -17.19
CA PRO A 217 -8.28 -2.63 -17.11
C PRO A 217 -7.57 -2.93 -18.43
N TYR A 218 -6.29 -2.54 -18.50
CA TYR A 218 -5.40 -2.79 -19.64
C TYR A 218 -6.01 -2.32 -20.96
N TRP A 219 -5.85 -3.04 -22.07
CA TRP A 219 -6.41 -2.59 -23.32
C TRP A 219 -7.94 -2.51 -23.33
N TYR A 220 -8.67 -3.10 -22.38
CA TYR A 220 -10.13 -3.25 -22.46
C TYR A 220 -10.85 -1.91 -22.67
N ALA A 221 -10.40 -0.83 -22.03
CA ALA A 221 -10.99 0.50 -22.20
C ALA A 221 -10.77 1.14 -23.59
N GLY A 222 -9.79 0.66 -24.36
CA GLY A 222 -9.44 1.25 -25.65
C GLY A 222 -8.69 2.58 -25.54
N GLU A 223 -8.13 2.89 -24.37
CA GLU A 223 -7.43 4.14 -24.09
C GLU A 223 -6.17 3.94 -23.25
N ASN A 224 -5.26 4.89 -23.40
CA ASN A 224 -4.08 5.08 -22.57
C ASN A 224 -4.09 6.51 -22.04
N LYS A 225 -3.42 6.76 -20.91
CA LYS A 225 -3.43 8.06 -20.23
C LYS A 225 -2.02 8.43 -19.80
N ILE A 226 -1.66 9.70 -19.97
CA ILE A 226 -0.46 10.28 -19.38
C ILE A 226 -0.90 11.36 -18.40
N VAL A 227 -0.50 11.25 -17.14
CA VAL A 227 -0.92 12.13 -16.04
C VAL A 227 0.29 12.60 -15.25
N LEU A 228 0.38 13.91 -15.06
CA LEU A 228 1.27 14.54 -14.12
C LEU A 228 0.53 14.77 -12.80
N GLN A 229 1.05 14.21 -11.72
CA GLN A 229 0.67 14.54 -10.36
C GLN A 229 1.63 15.60 -9.82
N ARG A 230 1.05 16.68 -9.28
CA ARG A 230 1.77 17.77 -8.62
C ARG A 230 1.26 17.96 -7.18
N PRO A 231 2.13 17.92 -6.17
CA PRO A 231 1.75 18.34 -4.82
C PRO A 231 1.56 19.87 -4.80
N LEU A 232 0.44 20.33 -4.23
CA LEU A 232 0.09 21.74 -4.10
C LEU A 232 0.21 22.26 -2.67
N TYR A 233 0.08 21.38 -1.67
CA TYR A 233 0.14 21.77 -0.27
C TYR A 233 0.85 20.71 0.57
N VAL A 234 1.87 21.11 1.31
CA VAL A 234 2.65 20.24 2.20
C VAL A 234 1.96 20.10 3.55
N ASN A 235 1.88 18.88 4.06
CA ASN A 235 1.41 18.61 5.41
C ASN A 235 2.48 19.02 6.44
N LYS A 236 2.15 19.96 7.31
CA LYS A 236 3.05 20.47 8.36
C LYS A 236 2.91 19.73 9.69
N ASP A 237 1.88 18.89 9.85
CA ASP A 237 1.69 18.11 11.08
C ASP A 237 2.78 17.02 11.17
N THR A 238 3.65 17.10 12.17
CA THR A 238 4.77 16.17 12.38
C THR A 238 4.32 14.73 12.59
N ARG A 239 3.09 14.51 13.09
CA ARG A 239 2.56 13.18 13.36
C ARG A 239 2.15 12.45 12.07
N THR A 240 1.58 13.18 11.11
CA THR A 240 0.97 12.60 9.90
C THR A 240 1.76 12.87 8.63
N SER A 241 2.69 13.84 8.63
CA SER A 241 3.49 14.24 7.46
C SER A 241 4.40 13.14 6.94
N ARG A 242 4.88 12.23 7.80
CA ARG A 242 5.67 11.06 7.38
C ARG A 242 4.89 10.17 6.41
N ALA A 243 3.61 9.92 6.72
CA ALA A 243 2.76 9.04 5.94
C ALA A 243 2.02 9.77 4.81
N ILE A 244 1.55 10.99 5.09
CA ILE A 244 0.78 11.84 4.20
C ILE A 244 1.52 13.19 4.09
N PRO A 245 2.58 13.27 3.27
CA PRO A 245 3.43 14.46 3.19
C PRO A 245 2.76 15.65 2.50
N TYR A 246 1.72 15.40 1.69
CA TYR A 246 1.02 16.44 0.96
C TYR A 246 -0.49 16.36 1.23
N LEU A 247 -1.09 17.48 1.62
CA LEU A 247 -2.53 17.55 1.84
C LEU A 247 -3.30 17.70 0.53
N ILE A 248 -2.71 18.33 -0.48
CA ILE A 248 -3.36 18.55 -1.77
C ILE A 248 -2.46 18.05 -2.88
N ASN A 249 -2.96 17.13 -3.69
CA ASN A 249 -2.34 16.72 -4.95
C ASN A 249 -3.27 17.07 -6.11
N ALA A 250 -2.74 17.74 -7.13
CA ALA A 250 -3.46 17.97 -8.38
C ALA A 250 -2.95 17.04 -9.48
N TYR A 251 -3.85 16.63 -10.35
CA TYR A 251 -3.60 15.73 -11.46
C TYR A 251 -4.03 16.42 -12.75
N ILE A 252 -3.16 16.43 -13.74
CA ILE A 252 -3.47 16.94 -15.07
C ILE A 252 -2.80 16.06 -16.13
N GLY A 253 -3.50 15.82 -17.22
CA GLY A 253 -3.03 14.88 -18.22
C GLY A 253 -3.90 14.81 -19.46
N GLY A 254 -3.54 13.86 -20.33
CA GLY A 254 -4.28 13.57 -21.55
C GLY A 254 -4.52 12.07 -21.69
N ALA A 255 -5.72 11.69 -22.14
CA ALA A 255 -6.01 10.34 -22.58
C ALA A 255 -6.05 10.29 -24.11
N TYR A 256 -5.51 9.22 -24.67
CA TYR A 256 -5.47 8.97 -26.10
C TYR A 256 -5.90 7.54 -26.42
N ARG A 257 -6.28 7.31 -27.67
CA ARG A 257 -6.76 6.01 -28.13
C ARG A 257 -5.64 4.99 -28.24
N THR A 258 -5.90 3.76 -27.80
CA THR A 258 -5.04 2.61 -28.07
C THR A 258 -5.58 1.81 -29.26
N SER A 259 -4.73 1.36 -30.16
CA SER A 259 -5.11 0.45 -31.26
C SER A 259 -4.93 -1.03 -30.89
N SER A 260 -4.19 -1.32 -29.82
CA SER A 260 -3.92 -2.70 -29.38
C SER A 260 -5.17 -3.44 -28.91
N GLY A 261 -5.10 -4.77 -28.91
CA GLY A 261 -6.15 -5.66 -28.38
C GLY A 261 -7.33 -5.93 -29.31
N ILE A 262 -7.39 -5.29 -30.50
CA ILE A 262 -8.41 -5.62 -31.52
C ILE A 262 -8.08 -6.96 -32.17
N ASP A 263 -6.81 -7.12 -32.55
CA ASP A 263 -6.25 -8.40 -32.94
C ASP A 263 -5.01 -8.70 -32.07
N PRO A 264 -5.18 -9.47 -30.98
CA PRO A 264 -4.15 -9.64 -29.96
C PRO A 264 -2.91 -10.46 -30.42
N GLY A 265 -2.86 -10.89 -31.68
CA GLY A 265 -1.79 -11.72 -32.20
C GLY A 265 -1.67 -13.06 -31.46
N THR A 266 -0.57 -13.79 -31.70
CA THR A 266 -0.35 -15.12 -31.11
C THR A 266 0.09 -15.06 -29.64
N MET A 267 0.98 -14.11 -29.30
CA MET A 267 1.55 -13.98 -27.94
C MET A 267 0.51 -13.59 -26.87
N PHE A 268 -0.53 -12.85 -27.25
CA PHE A 268 -1.62 -12.44 -26.35
C PHE A 268 -2.96 -13.07 -26.71
N SER A 269 -2.96 -14.19 -27.44
CA SER A 269 -4.16 -14.89 -27.90
C SER A 269 -5.11 -15.34 -26.77
N TRP A 270 -4.58 -15.48 -25.55
CA TRP A 270 -5.34 -15.81 -24.34
C TRP A 270 -6.09 -14.60 -23.75
N ILE A 271 -5.71 -13.38 -24.12
CA ILE A 271 -6.39 -12.16 -23.67
C ILE A 271 -7.58 -11.90 -24.62
N PRO A 272 -8.79 -11.68 -24.11
CA PRO A 272 -9.95 -11.45 -24.96
C PRO A 272 -9.81 -10.21 -25.84
N LYS A 273 -10.34 -10.31 -27.07
CA LYS A 273 -10.36 -9.21 -28.03
C LYS A 273 -11.18 -8.04 -27.48
N ARG A 274 -10.66 -6.85 -27.68
CA ARG A 274 -11.29 -5.58 -27.30
C ARG A 274 -12.31 -5.16 -28.36
N THR A 275 -13.46 -4.69 -27.89
CA THR A 275 -14.48 -4.05 -28.73
C THR A 275 -14.74 -2.60 -28.35
N LEU A 276 -14.60 -2.23 -27.07
CA LEU A 276 -14.74 -0.85 -26.58
C LEU A 276 -13.57 0.04 -27.04
N ASN A 277 -13.86 1.21 -27.60
CA ASN A 277 -12.89 2.14 -28.15
C ASN A 277 -12.83 3.46 -27.37
N ASN A 278 -11.75 4.19 -27.59
CA ASN A 278 -11.71 5.64 -27.41
C ASN A 278 -11.74 6.34 -28.78
N ALA A 279 -12.18 7.58 -28.80
CA ALA A 279 -12.23 8.39 -30.00
C ALA A 279 -10.88 9.03 -30.35
N LYS A 280 -10.79 9.60 -31.56
CA LYS A 280 -9.57 10.24 -32.06
C LYS A 280 -9.30 11.64 -31.49
N ASP A 281 -10.27 12.25 -30.82
CA ASP A 281 -10.18 13.61 -30.27
C ASP A 281 -9.41 13.70 -28.96
N GLY A 282 -9.14 12.55 -28.30
CA GLY A 282 -8.49 12.52 -27.01
C GLY A 282 -9.38 13.08 -25.89
N LYS A 283 -8.89 12.98 -24.66
CA LYS A 283 -9.57 13.51 -23.46
C LYS A 283 -8.60 14.29 -22.60
N LEU A 284 -9.09 15.35 -21.98
CA LEU A 284 -8.42 15.99 -20.86
C LEU A 284 -8.64 15.13 -19.60
N VAL A 285 -7.56 14.80 -18.91
CA VAL A 285 -7.60 14.14 -17.61
C VAL A 285 -7.30 15.18 -16.54
N ALA A 286 -8.18 15.32 -15.56
CA ALA A 286 -7.99 16.24 -14.45
C ALA A 286 -8.41 15.57 -13.13
N GLY A 287 -7.77 15.96 -12.04
CA GLY A 287 -8.12 15.45 -10.72
C GLY A 287 -7.51 16.22 -9.58
N ILE A 288 -8.05 15.97 -8.39
CA ILE A 288 -7.53 16.50 -7.14
C ILE A 288 -7.73 15.46 -6.03
N ASP A 289 -6.72 15.29 -5.19
CA ASP A 289 -6.84 14.63 -3.90
C ASP A 289 -6.66 15.68 -2.80
N PHE A 290 -7.62 15.73 -1.89
CA PHE A 290 -7.65 16.66 -0.78
C PHE A 290 -7.75 15.89 0.54
N ASN A 291 -6.66 15.83 1.29
CA ASN A 291 -6.62 15.35 2.66
C ASN A 291 -7.05 16.47 3.61
N MET A 292 -7.93 16.16 4.56
CA MET A 292 -8.48 17.15 5.48
C MET A 292 -7.41 17.64 6.47
N PRO A 293 -7.17 18.96 6.62
CA PRO A 293 -6.10 19.48 7.48
C PRO A 293 -6.21 19.09 8.97
N PHE A 294 -7.43 18.87 9.47
CA PHE A 294 -7.67 18.48 10.87
C PHE A 294 -7.59 16.98 11.12
N LYS A 295 -7.69 16.17 10.05
CA LYS A 295 -7.58 14.71 10.09
C LYS A 295 -7.09 14.20 8.73
N PRO A 296 -5.77 14.31 8.44
CA PRO A 296 -5.22 14.04 7.11
C PRO A 296 -5.49 12.62 6.58
N GLU A 297 -5.84 11.69 7.46
CA GLU A 297 -6.25 10.34 7.09
C GLU A 297 -7.56 10.31 6.31
N LEU A 298 -8.44 11.30 6.50
CA LEU A 298 -9.72 11.46 5.80
C LEU A 298 -9.54 12.47 4.65
N GLY A 299 -10.12 12.19 3.48
CA GLY A 299 -10.04 13.11 2.36
C GLY A 299 -11.09 12.89 1.28
N VAL A 300 -10.99 13.71 0.24
CA VAL A 300 -11.86 13.70 -0.95
C VAL A 300 -10.98 13.55 -2.18
N SER A 301 -11.34 12.63 -3.07
CA SER A 301 -10.70 12.46 -4.38
C SER A 301 -11.70 12.77 -5.48
N LEU A 302 -11.27 13.56 -6.46
CA LEU A 302 -11.97 13.80 -7.71
C LEU A 302 -11.05 13.41 -8.86
N ARG A 303 -11.59 12.64 -9.81
CA ARG A 303 -10.97 12.30 -11.09
C ARG A 303 -12.00 12.49 -12.19
N ALA A 304 -11.61 13.11 -13.29
CA ALA A 304 -12.48 13.36 -14.41
C ALA A 304 -11.72 13.27 -15.72
N GLU A 305 -12.38 12.70 -16.72
CA GLU A 305 -11.91 12.57 -18.08
C GLU A 305 -12.98 13.14 -19.02
N VAL A 306 -12.62 14.22 -19.69
CA VAL A 306 -13.55 14.98 -20.53
C VAL A 306 -13.04 14.99 -21.96
N PRO A 307 -13.84 14.54 -22.95
CA PRO A 307 -13.46 14.63 -24.36
C PRO A 307 -13.10 16.06 -24.77
N MET A 308 -12.06 16.22 -25.57
CA MET A 308 -11.62 17.55 -26.04
C MET A 308 -12.50 18.12 -27.16
N SER A 309 -13.35 17.29 -27.78
CA SER A 309 -14.27 17.68 -28.84
C SER A 309 -15.61 16.97 -28.68
N ASP A 310 -16.66 17.48 -29.32
CA ASP A 310 -17.98 16.85 -29.35
C ASP A 310 -18.18 15.86 -30.52
N LEU A 311 -17.16 15.76 -31.40
CA LEU A 311 -17.19 15.02 -32.66
C LEU A 311 -18.43 15.38 -33.49
N LYS A 312 -18.48 16.65 -33.92
CA LYS A 312 -19.66 17.19 -34.62
C LYS A 312 -19.81 16.70 -36.05
N GLU A 313 -18.77 16.12 -36.63
CA GLU A 313 -18.75 15.61 -38.00
C GLU A 313 -18.34 14.14 -37.99
N ASP A 314 -18.77 13.42 -39.02
CA ASP A 314 -18.31 12.06 -39.27
C ASP A 314 -16.81 12.08 -39.53
N TYR A 315 -16.10 11.06 -39.07
CA TYR A 315 -14.68 10.97 -39.30
C TYR A 315 -14.26 9.63 -39.86
N THR A 316 -13.36 9.69 -40.84
CA THR A 316 -12.72 8.53 -41.44
C THR A 316 -11.87 7.80 -40.43
N ILE A 317 -11.90 6.47 -40.53
CA ILE A 317 -11.18 5.55 -39.67
C ILE A 317 -10.51 4.45 -40.48
N GLU A 318 -9.44 3.90 -39.90
CA GLU A 318 -8.86 2.64 -40.36
C GLU A 318 -9.60 1.49 -39.68
N LEU A 319 -10.21 0.60 -40.48
CA LEU A 319 -11.13 -0.42 -39.98
C LEU A 319 -10.48 -1.29 -38.90
N GLU A 320 -9.23 -1.71 -39.11
CA GLU A 320 -8.45 -2.60 -38.23
C GLU A 320 -8.08 -1.96 -36.88
N LYS A 321 -8.19 -0.63 -36.76
CA LYS A 321 -7.83 0.10 -35.54
C LYS A 321 -9.03 0.39 -34.62
N TYR A 322 -10.24 -0.05 -34.96
CA TYR A 322 -11.40 0.04 -34.08
C TYR A 322 -12.10 -1.31 -33.91
N GLY A 323 -12.65 -1.54 -32.72
CA GLY A 323 -13.54 -2.67 -32.47
C GLY A 323 -14.99 -2.34 -32.84
N TYR A 324 -15.73 -3.32 -33.38
CA TYR A 324 -17.12 -3.17 -33.76
C TYR A 324 -17.98 -4.30 -33.20
N ILE A 325 -19.28 -4.03 -33.12
CA ILE A 325 -20.30 -4.99 -32.71
C ILE A 325 -21.48 -4.90 -33.67
N ILE A 326 -22.24 -5.99 -33.78
CA ILE A 326 -23.52 -6.00 -34.47
C ILE A 326 -24.56 -5.43 -33.51
N PRO A 327 -25.26 -4.33 -33.86
CA PRO A 327 -26.24 -3.74 -32.95
C PRO A 327 -27.43 -4.68 -32.75
N SER A 328 -27.97 -4.73 -31.53
CA SER A 328 -29.15 -5.55 -31.20
C SER A 328 -30.46 -5.05 -31.83
N GLN A 329 -30.43 -3.86 -32.44
CA GLN A 329 -31.58 -3.13 -32.96
C GLN A 329 -31.25 -2.56 -34.33
N GLN A 330 -32.28 -2.19 -35.08
CA GLN A 330 -32.08 -1.52 -36.36
C GLN A 330 -31.51 -0.12 -36.16
N VAL A 331 -30.36 0.13 -36.80
CA VAL A 331 -29.71 1.45 -36.86
C VAL A 331 -29.91 2.01 -38.26
N ASP A 332 -30.34 3.27 -38.36
CA ASP A 332 -30.68 3.93 -39.64
C ASP A 332 -31.63 3.08 -40.52
N ASN A 333 -32.71 2.57 -39.92
CA ASN A 333 -33.68 1.67 -40.55
C ASN A 333 -33.06 0.38 -41.13
N GLY A 334 -31.98 -0.12 -40.52
CA GLY A 334 -31.30 -1.35 -40.95
C GLY A 334 -30.26 -1.13 -42.06
N ARG A 335 -29.91 0.12 -42.40
CA ARG A 335 -28.84 0.42 -43.35
C ARG A 335 -27.44 0.27 -42.77
N ILE A 336 -27.33 0.19 -41.44
CA ILE A 336 -26.07 0.08 -40.71
C ILE A 336 -26.03 -1.28 -40.02
N ASP A 337 -25.09 -2.12 -40.46
CA ASP A 337 -24.90 -3.49 -39.94
C ASP A 337 -23.95 -3.55 -38.73
N SER A 338 -23.23 -2.47 -38.43
CA SER A 338 -22.17 -2.47 -37.42
C SER A 338 -22.02 -1.11 -36.75
N VAL A 339 -21.75 -1.14 -35.45
CA VAL A 339 -21.53 0.05 -34.62
C VAL A 339 -20.23 -0.06 -33.83
N ALA A 340 -19.57 1.07 -33.63
CA ALA A 340 -18.38 1.20 -32.79
C ALA A 340 -18.77 1.81 -31.44
N PRO A 341 -18.62 1.08 -30.32
CA PRO A 341 -18.82 1.62 -28.98
C PRO A 341 -17.61 2.46 -28.57
N ILE A 342 -17.85 3.69 -28.13
CA ILE A 342 -16.81 4.67 -27.76
C ILE A 342 -17.03 5.18 -26.35
N LEU A 343 -16.05 4.97 -25.46
CA LEU A 343 -16.00 5.57 -24.12
C LEU A 343 -15.72 7.07 -24.23
N ARG A 344 -16.64 7.92 -23.80
CA ARG A 344 -16.55 9.38 -23.94
C ARG A 344 -16.10 10.04 -22.64
N THR A 345 -16.97 10.16 -21.66
CA THR A 345 -16.71 10.83 -20.40
C THR A 345 -16.66 9.80 -19.29
N SER A 346 -15.71 9.96 -18.38
CA SER A 346 -15.65 9.20 -17.12
C SER A 346 -15.25 10.11 -15.97
N GLY A 347 -15.66 9.77 -14.76
CA GLY A 347 -15.23 10.49 -13.58
C GLY A 347 -15.68 9.83 -12.29
N ILE A 348 -14.94 10.10 -11.22
CA ILE A 348 -15.15 9.58 -9.89
C ILE A 348 -15.02 10.72 -8.89
N LEU A 349 -15.94 10.76 -7.94
CA LEU A 349 -15.86 11.56 -6.75
C LEU A 349 -15.96 10.61 -5.55
N SER A 350 -14.91 10.50 -4.74
CA SER A 350 -14.90 9.62 -3.56
C SER A 350 -14.48 10.36 -2.31
N LEU A 351 -15.05 9.93 -1.19
CA LEU A 351 -14.48 10.16 0.14
C LEU A 351 -13.58 8.98 0.45
N TYR A 352 -12.40 9.23 1.02
CA TYR A 352 -11.48 8.17 1.39
C TYR A 352 -10.99 8.28 2.83
N TYR A 353 -10.68 7.14 3.43
CA TYR A 353 -10.09 7.04 4.75
C TYR A 353 -8.89 6.10 4.74
N ASN A 354 -7.76 6.59 5.24
CA ASN A 354 -6.50 5.89 5.39
C ASN A 354 -6.39 5.34 6.82
N TRP A 355 -6.21 4.04 6.96
CA TRP A 355 -6.11 3.38 8.25
C TRP A 355 -4.85 2.51 8.34
N TRP A 356 -3.93 2.90 9.21
CA TRP A 356 -2.81 2.06 9.64
C TRP A 356 -3.25 1.26 10.87
N LEU A 357 -3.23 -0.08 10.76
CA LEU A 357 -3.72 -0.96 11.84
C LEU A 357 -2.89 -0.82 13.12
N ASN A 358 -1.58 -0.60 12.96
CA ASN A 358 -0.67 -0.25 14.05
C ASN A 358 0.09 1.04 13.66
N PRO A 359 -0.21 2.20 14.26
CA PRO A 359 0.49 3.45 13.96
C PRO A 359 1.97 3.46 14.32
N GLN A 360 2.40 2.67 15.32
CA GLN A 360 3.80 2.59 15.75
C GLN A 360 4.62 1.70 14.81
N ASN A 361 4.01 0.62 14.33
CA ASN A 361 4.57 -0.25 13.31
C ASN A 361 3.63 -0.34 12.09
N PRO A 362 3.74 0.61 11.14
CA PRO A 362 2.76 0.83 10.07
C PRO A 362 2.91 -0.17 8.90
N GLU A 363 3.11 -1.44 9.21
CA GLU A 363 3.21 -2.52 8.21
C GLU A 363 1.90 -2.74 7.47
N ASN A 364 0.78 -2.69 8.17
CA ASN A 364 -0.52 -3.03 7.62
C ASN A 364 -1.36 -1.77 7.45
N TYR A 365 -1.72 -1.51 6.20
CA TYR A 365 -2.44 -0.32 5.77
C TYR A 365 -3.70 -0.73 5.01
N ILE A 366 -4.82 -0.10 5.35
CA ILE A 366 -6.09 -0.23 4.65
C ILE A 366 -6.56 1.15 4.20
N ARG A 367 -6.99 1.27 2.95
CA ARG A 367 -7.72 2.44 2.46
C ARG A 367 -9.13 2.04 2.09
N PHE A 368 -10.08 2.86 2.49
CA PHE A 368 -11.47 2.76 2.04
C PHE A 368 -11.81 3.97 1.20
N ASP A 369 -12.41 3.77 0.05
CA ASP A 369 -12.99 4.82 -0.77
C ASP A 369 -14.48 4.51 -0.99
N VAL A 370 -15.34 5.50 -0.80
CA VAL A 370 -16.78 5.41 -1.08
C VAL A 370 -17.22 6.68 -1.78
N GLY A 371 -17.99 6.55 -2.84
CA GLY A 371 -18.42 7.70 -3.61
C GLY A 371 -19.29 7.39 -4.81
N MET A 372 -19.15 8.26 -5.80
CA MET A 372 -19.91 8.23 -7.03
C MET A 372 -18.99 8.07 -8.24
N THR A 373 -19.45 7.31 -9.22
CA THR A 373 -18.81 7.14 -10.53
C THR A 373 -19.79 7.49 -11.63
N TYR A 374 -19.28 8.08 -12.71
CA TYR A 374 -20.00 8.31 -13.94
C TYR A 374 -19.14 7.84 -15.10
N SER A 375 -19.74 7.12 -16.05
CA SER A 375 -19.10 6.80 -17.31
C SER A 375 -20.13 6.67 -18.42
N ASP A 376 -19.86 7.25 -19.59
CA ASP A 376 -20.73 7.08 -20.76
C ASP A 376 -20.02 6.46 -21.97
N VAL A 377 -20.68 5.47 -22.57
CA VAL A 377 -20.27 4.83 -23.82
C VAL A 377 -21.32 5.13 -24.87
N ARG A 378 -20.89 5.66 -26.01
CA ARG A 378 -21.76 6.03 -27.13
C ARG A 378 -21.48 5.14 -28.31
N GLU A 379 -22.53 4.61 -28.94
CA GLU A 379 -22.40 3.93 -30.22
C GLU A 379 -22.27 4.95 -31.36
N PHE A 380 -21.36 4.66 -32.28
CA PHE A 380 -21.22 5.37 -33.55
C PHE A 380 -21.49 4.37 -34.68
N ALA A 381 -22.26 4.78 -35.68
CA ALA A 381 -22.52 3.96 -36.86
C ALA A 381 -21.26 3.82 -37.72
N LEU A 382 -20.91 2.60 -38.11
CA LEU A 382 -19.88 2.36 -39.12
C LEU A 382 -20.49 2.54 -40.51
N VAL A 383 -20.13 3.62 -41.18
CA VAL A 383 -20.58 3.93 -42.54
C VAL A 383 -19.49 3.51 -43.52
N LYS A 384 -19.90 2.74 -44.54
CA LYS A 384 -19.04 2.35 -45.66
C LYS A 384 -19.42 3.17 -46.89
N SER A 385 -18.49 3.96 -47.40
CA SER A 385 -18.67 4.77 -48.61
C SER A 385 -17.61 4.46 -49.66
N LEU A 386 -17.90 4.75 -50.92
CA LEU A 386 -16.91 4.70 -52.00
C LEU A 386 -16.08 6.00 -51.98
N GLY A 387 -14.76 5.86 -51.90
CA GLY A 387 -13.80 6.94 -52.05
C GLY A 387 -13.43 7.21 -53.49
N GLU A 388 -12.64 8.27 -53.71
CA GLU A 388 -12.03 8.54 -55.00
C GLU A 388 -11.16 7.35 -55.43
N GLY A 389 -11.39 6.83 -56.65
CA GLY A 389 -10.73 5.64 -57.16
C GLY A 389 -11.40 4.29 -56.81
N GLY A 390 -12.60 4.30 -56.22
CA GLY A 390 -13.39 3.08 -55.98
C GLY A 390 -12.99 2.27 -54.75
N ALA A 391 -12.01 2.73 -53.97
CA ALA A 391 -11.65 2.13 -52.70
C ALA A 391 -12.74 2.41 -51.64
N TYR A 392 -12.98 1.46 -50.73
CA TYR A 392 -13.92 1.68 -49.64
C TYR A 392 -13.29 2.53 -48.53
N ILE A 393 -14.00 3.59 -48.15
CA ILE A 393 -13.70 4.43 -47.00
C ILE A 393 -14.68 4.07 -45.89
N TYR A 394 -14.16 3.94 -44.67
CA TYR A 394 -14.95 3.69 -43.47
C TYR A 394 -14.96 4.95 -42.62
N SER A 395 -16.13 5.38 -42.17
CA SER A 395 -16.29 6.50 -41.25
C SER A 395 -17.19 6.15 -40.08
N LEU A 396 -17.02 6.86 -38.97
CA LEU A 396 -17.86 6.76 -37.80
C LEU A 396 -18.80 7.96 -37.72
N SER A 397 -20.11 7.68 -37.67
CA SER A 397 -21.16 8.69 -37.61
C SER A 397 -21.96 8.63 -36.31
N LYS A 398 -22.13 9.78 -35.67
CA LYS A 398 -22.91 9.94 -34.43
C LYS A 398 -24.40 10.23 -34.69
N TYR A 399 -24.76 10.65 -35.90
CA TYR A 399 -26.08 11.22 -36.20
C TYR A 399 -27.06 10.23 -36.85
N LYS A 400 -26.83 8.93 -36.66
CA LYS A 400 -27.72 7.89 -37.14
C LYS A 400 -28.78 7.55 -36.11
N SER A 401 -30.00 7.28 -36.56
CA SER A 401 -31.10 6.87 -35.68
C SER A 401 -30.85 5.47 -35.12
N GLY A 402 -31.32 5.23 -33.89
CA GLY A 402 -31.20 3.92 -33.25
C GLY A 402 -29.84 3.62 -32.59
N LEU A 403 -28.93 4.59 -32.48
CA LEU A 403 -27.68 4.43 -31.70
C LEU A 403 -27.96 4.46 -30.19
N LYS A 404 -27.32 3.56 -29.41
CA LYS A 404 -27.43 3.58 -27.94
C LYS A 404 -26.41 4.50 -27.27
N LEU A 405 -26.87 5.12 -26.19
CA LEU A 405 -26.06 5.74 -25.15
C LEU A 405 -26.13 4.86 -23.91
N TYR A 406 -25.00 4.28 -23.52
CA TYR A 406 -24.87 3.56 -22.26
C TYR A 406 -24.33 4.54 -21.22
N LYS A 407 -25.13 4.83 -20.20
CA LYS A 407 -24.81 5.72 -19.08
C LYS A 407 -25.37 5.13 -17.79
N PRO A 408 -24.98 5.63 -16.62
CA PRO A 408 -25.58 5.21 -15.36
C PRO A 408 -27.08 5.51 -15.36
N ASN A 409 -27.90 4.48 -15.15
CA ASN A 409 -29.36 4.59 -15.12
C ASN A 409 -29.95 4.10 -13.79
N GLU A 410 -29.27 3.17 -13.12
CA GLU A 410 -29.66 2.62 -11.84
C GLU A 410 -28.72 3.09 -10.73
N PHE A 411 -29.19 3.10 -9.48
CA PHE A 411 -28.36 3.46 -8.32
C PHE A 411 -27.01 2.70 -8.30
N GLY A 412 -27.03 1.40 -8.61
CA GLY A 412 -25.82 0.57 -8.66
C GLY A 412 -24.79 1.01 -9.69
N ASP A 413 -25.19 1.69 -10.77
CA ASP A 413 -24.27 2.23 -11.77
C ASP A 413 -23.50 3.46 -11.23
N TRP A 414 -24.09 4.20 -10.30
CA TRP A 414 -23.49 5.41 -9.73
C TRP A 414 -22.56 5.10 -8.56
N VAL A 415 -22.69 3.95 -7.89
CA VAL A 415 -21.91 3.64 -6.70
C VAL A 415 -20.46 3.35 -7.07
N TYR A 416 -19.54 4.01 -6.36
CA TYR A 416 -18.12 3.69 -6.33
C TYR A 416 -17.73 3.24 -4.93
N MET A 417 -17.05 2.10 -4.84
CA MET A 417 -16.43 1.64 -3.60
C MET A 417 -15.09 0.99 -3.92
N LYS A 418 -14.06 1.27 -3.12
CA LYS A 418 -12.77 0.61 -3.24
C LYS A 418 -12.19 0.32 -1.86
N ILE A 419 -11.55 -0.83 -1.74
CA ILE A 419 -10.78 -1.20 -0.57
C ILE A 419 -9.40 -1.61 -1.04
N ASP A 420 -8.38 -0.87 -0.60
CA ASP A 420 -6.98 -1.23 -0.79
C ASP A 420 -6.42 -1.77 0.52
N TYR A 421 -5.82 -2.96 0.50
CA TYR A 421 -5.01 -3.49 1.57
C TYR A 421 -3.56 -3.59 1.12
N ARG A 422 -2.63 -3.18 1.97
CA ARG A 422 -1.20 -3.26 1.71
C ARG A 422 -0.47 -3.72 2.96
N ASN A 423 0.42 -4.70 2.78
CA ASN A 423 1.44 -5.05 3.74
C ASN A 423 2.77 -4.46 3.27
N GLN A 424 3.50 -3.81 4.17
CA GLN A 424 4.73 -3.07 3.93
C GLN A 424 5.90 -3.62 4.76
N ALA A 425 5.76 -4.84 5.29
CA ALA A 425 6.81 -5.53 6.03
C ALA A 425 7.91 -6.06 5.09
N ALA A 426 8.71 -7.02 5.56
CA ALA A 426 9.82 -7.61 4.80
C ALA A 426 9.42 -8.17 3.43
N PHE A 427 8.17 -8.63 3.27
CA PHE A 427 7.59 -9.11 2.00
C PHE A 427 6.37 -8.27 1.63
N PRO A 428 6.57 -7.11 0.99
CA PRO A 428 5.48 -6.19 0.72
C PRO A 428 4.56 -6.74 -0.37
N PHE A 429 3.26 -6.74 -0.11
CA PHE A 429 2.23 -7.15 -1.07
C PHE A 429 0.98 -6.28 -0.93
N GLY A 430 0.10 -6.29 -1.93
CA GLY A 430 -1.13 -5.54 -1.88
C GLY A 430 -2.27 -6.19 -2.64
N VAL A 431 -3.47 -5.92 -2.16
CA VAL A 431 -4.73 -6.41 -2.71
C VAL A 431 -5.69 -5.24 -2.77
N SER A 432 -6.38 -5.08 -3.88
CA SER A 432 -7.39 -4.07 -4.11
C SER A 432 -8.65 -4.74 -4.63
N VAL A 433 -9.80 -4.36 -4.05
CA VAL A 433 -11.12 -4.73 -4.57
C VAL A 433 -11.89 -3.45 -4.80
N GLN A 434 -12.37 -3.28 -6.03
CA GLN A 434 -13.11 -2.11 -6.47
C GLN A 434 -14.46 -2.52 -7.06
N TYR A 435 -15.49 -1.77 -6.70
CA TYR A 435 -16.79 -1.77 -7.34
C TYR A 435 -17.01 -0.41 -8.01
N SER A 436 -17.28 -0.39 -9.31
CA SER A 436 -17.55 0.83 -10.08
C SER A 436 -18.47 0.50 -11.25
N ASN A 437 -19.57 1.23 -11.44
CA ASN A 437 -20.49 1.04 -12.57
C ASN A 437 -21.02 -0.41 -12.73
N GLN A 438 -21.34 -1.05 -11.60
CA GLN A 438 -21.70 -2.47 -11.51
C GLN A 438 -20.64 -3.45 -12.05
N ILE A 439 -19.36 -3.05 -12.03
CA ILE A 439 -18.21 -3.88 -12.38
C ILE A 439 -17.37 -4.09 -11.13
N LEU A 440 -17.01 -5.35 -10.88
CA LEU A 440 -16.05 -5.73 -9.84
C LEU A 440 -14.67 -5.85 -10.48
N LEU A 441 -13.69 -5.13 -9.95
CA LEU A 441 -12.29 -5.20 -10.32
C LEU A 441 -11.46 -5.62 -9.10
N GLY A 442 -10.77 -6.75 -9.22
CA GLY A 442 -9.72 -7.17 -8.30
C GLY A 442 -8.35 -6.89 -8.88
N ASP A 443 -7.43 -6.43 -8.04
CA ASP A 443 -6.03 -6.22 -8.37
C ASP A 443 -5.17 -6.73 -7.22
N VAL A 444 -4.17 -7.56 -7.53
CA VAL A 444 -3.27 -8.16 -6.56
C VAL A 444 -1.86 -8.02 -7.08
N TRP A 445 -0.94 -7.57 -6.22
CA TRP A 445 0.48 -7.63 -6.50
C TRP A 445 1.25 -8.28 -5.36
N ILE A 446 2.16 -9.19 -5.71
CA ILE A 446 2.93 -10.01 -4.78
C ILE A 446 4.41 -10.03 -5.18
N PRO A 447 5.35 -10.03 -4.22
CA PRO A 447 6.77 -10.06 -4.52
C PRO A 447 7.19 -11.44 -5.03
N ILE A 448 8.06 -11.48 -6.03
CA ILE A 448 8.72 -12.72 -6.49
C ILE A 448 10.15 -12.77 -5.97
N PHE A 449 10.93 -11.72 -6.25
CA PHE A 449 12.34 -11.64 -5.91
C PHE A 449 12.68 -10.30 -5.29
N GLY A 450 13.02 -10.34 -4.00
CA GLY A 450 13.33 -9.14 -3.21
C GLY A 450 12.25 -8.07 -3.31
N ASN A 451 12.65 -6.81 -3.14
CA ASN A 451 11.73 -5.67 -3.14
C ASN A 451 11.63 -4.95 -4.50
N TRP A 452 12.08 -5.59 -5.59
CA TRP A 452 12.19 -4.97 -6.92
C TRP A 452 11.43 -5.69 -8.04
N LEU A 453 11.10 -6.98 -7.89
CA LEU A 453 10.30 -7.72 -8.87
C LEU A 453 9.03 -8.32 -8.25
N TYR A 454 7.88 -7.99 -8.83
CA TYR A 454 6.56 -8.45 -8.40
C TYR A 454 5.78 -9.02 -9.59
N ILE A 455 4.72 -9.76 -9.29
CA ILE A 455 3.63 -10.07 -10.24
C ILE A 455 2.43 -9.24 -9.86
N GLU A 456 1.82 -8.57 -10.82
CA GLU A 456 0.51 -7.93 -10.77
C GLU A 456 -0.51 -8.80 -11.51
N ALA A 457 -1.69 -9.00 -10.94
CA ALA A 457 -2.78 -9.71 -11.56
C ALA A 457 -4.07 -8.91 -11.40
N LYS A 458 -4.74 -8.61 -12.52
CA LYS A 458 -6.03 -7.92 -12.55
C LYS A 458 -7.13 -8.82 -13.08
N TYR A 459 -8.26 -8.80 -12.41
CA TYR A 459 -9.47 -9.51 -12.80
C TYR A 459 -10.68 -8.57 -12.76
N SER A 460 -11.41 -8.45 -13.86
CA SER A 460 -12.61 -7.63 -13.96
C SER A 460 -13.81 -8.43 -14.44
N THR A 461 -14.98 -8.23 -13.81
CA THR A 461 -16.24 -8.85 -14.21
C THR A 461 -17.45 -7.93 -13.97
N PRO A 462 -18.30 -7.70 -14.99
CA PRO A 462 -19.59 -7.04 -14.80
C PRO A 462 -20.55 -7.89 -13.96
N LEU A 463 -21.17 -7.29 -12.95
CA LEU A 463 -22.17 -7.92 -12.07
C LEU A 463 -23.60 -7.82 -12.62
N ARG A 464 -23.80 -6.91 -13.58
CA ARG A 464 -25.04 -6.72 -14.34
C ARG A 464 -25.04 -7.51 -15.65
N PRO A 465 -26.16 -7.57 -16.39
CA PRO A 465 -26.16 -8.10 -17.75
C PRO A 465 -25.07 -7.45 -18.61
N LEU A 466 -24.37 -8.30 -19.35
CA LEU A 466 -23.23 -7.91 -20.18
C LEU A 466 -23.70 -6.93 -21.27
N ARG A 467 -23.07 -5.76 -21.36
CA ARG A 467 -23.29 -4.89 -22.52
C ARG A 467 -22.57 -5.49 -23.74
N PRO A 468 -23.06 -5.21 -24.97
CA PRO A 468 -22.51 -5.85 -26.17
C PRO A 468 -21.00 -5.64 -26.41
N TYR A 469 -20.44 -4.57 -25.85
CA TYR A 469 -19.03 -4.22 -25.96
C TYR A 469 -18.18 -4.71 -24.77
N GLU A 470 -18.78 -5.44 -23.84
CA GLU A 470 -18.11 -5.86 -22.61
C GLU A 470 -17.61 -7.29 -22.66
N ILE A 471 -16.52 -7.53 -21.93
CA ILE A 471 -15.93 -8.84 -21.75
C ILE A 471 -16.40 -9.34 -20.38
N ARG A 472 -17.02 -10.53 -20.35
CA ARG A 472 -17.62 -11.06 -19.11
C ARG A 472 -16.60 -11.29 -17.99
N ASN A 473 -15.45 -11.83 -18.35
CA ASN A 473 -14.34 -12.12 -17.44
C ASN A 473 -13.06 -11.65 -18.13
N PHE A 474 -12.48 -10.56 -17.64
CA PHE A 474 -11.18 -10.09 -18.11
C PHE A 474 -10.14 -10.45 -17.07
N PHE A 475 -9.05 -11.10 -17.48
CA PHE A 475 -7.93 -11.43 -16.61
C PHE A 475 -6.62 -11.10 -17.33
N MET A 476 -5.69 -10.49 -16.61
CA MET A 476 -4.37 -10.15 -17.12
C MET A 476 -3.33 -10.24 -16.00
N ILE A 477 -2.15 -10.75 -16.33
CA ILE A 477 -0.98 -10.76 -15.45
C ILE A 477 0.14 -9.94 -16.06
N SER A 478 0.89 -9.24 -15.22
CA SER A 478 2.04 -8.45 -15.63
C SER A 478 3.16 -8.60 -14.60
N PRO A 479 4.43 -8.70 -15.03
CA PRO A 479 5.53 -8.40 -14.12
C PRO A 479 5.47 -6.91 -13.72
N ILE A 480 5.87 -6.59 -12.50
CA ILE A 480 6.19 -5.23 -12.07
C ILE A 480 7.68 -5.17 -11.74
N LEU A 481 8.37 -4.22 -12.36
CA LEU A 481 9.72 -3.83 -11.99
C LEU A 481 9.64 -2.54 -11.18
N ARG A 482 10.15 -2.56 -9.95
CA ARG A 482 10.19 -1.42 -9.04
C ARG A 482 11.64 -1.12 -8.65
N LEU A 483 12.10 0.07 -8.98
CA LEU A 483 13.43 0.58 -8.63
C LEU A 483 13.27 1.83 -7.78
N THR A 484 13.97 1.90 -6.66
CA THR A 484 13.94 3.06 -5.75
C THR A 484 15.35 3.48 -5.39
N ILE A 485 15.61 4.79 -5.37
CA ILE A 485 16.89 5.42 -5.05
C ILE A 485 16.70 6.38 -3.89
#